data_AF-A0A4Z0Q6D0-F1
#
_entry.id   AF-A0A4Z0Q6D0-F1
#
_cell.length_a   1.000
_cell.length_b   1.000
_cell.length_c   1.000
_cell.angle_alpha   90.00
_cell.angle_beta   90.00
_cell.angle_gamma   90.00
#
_symmetry.space_group_name_H-M   'P 1'
#
loop_
_entity.id
_entity.type
_entity.pdbx_description
1 polymer ?
#
loop_
_entity_poly.entity_id
_entity_poly.type
_entity_poly.pdbx_seq_one_letter_code
_entity_poly.pdbx_strand_id
1 'polypeptide(L)'
;MRKLLSFLRLTCLLALGLLVGAARPAAPAPKATVYVFLSDTCPICQTATLTLRQLHATYAPQGVQFVGVFPDQQLRPADLILFGKQYQLPFPLRLDEHQVLTRQFQARITPEVVVTAADGRTVLYQGRIDDSYAKLGQRRMVINHHELQDALAAIVAGRPVAPARTEAVGCFITTLTP
;
A
#
# COMPACT_ATOMS: atom_id res chain seq x y z
N MET A 1 58.54 53.52 18.66
CA MET A 1 59.10 53.00 19.93
C MET A 1 58.19 51.91 20.47
N ARG A 2 58.78 50.74 20.80
CA ARG A 2 58.29 49.66 21.71
C ARG A 2 57.02 48.91 21.28
N LYS A 3 57.12 47.69 20.70
CA LYS A 3 57.39 46.37 21.34
C LYS A 3 56.62 46.16 22.65
N LEU A 4 55.65 45.23 22.67
CA LEU A 4 55.54 44.17 23.70
C LEU A 4 54.40 43.18 23.38
N LEU A 5 54.76 41.90 23.12
CA LEU A 5 54.38 40.69 23.88
C LEU A 5 53.08 40.03 23.35
N SER A 6 53.15 39.00 22.50
CA SER A 6 53.44 37.58 22.84
C SER A 6 52.64 37.12 24.05
N PHE A 7 51.68 36.19 23.87
CA PHE A 7 51.48 34.98 24.68
C PHE A 7 50.30 34.15 24.13
N LEU A 8 50.66 33.10 23.37
CA LEU A 8 50.27 31.73 23.64
C LEU A 8 48.81 31.42 24.01
N ARG A 9 48.00 30.98 23.02
CA ARG A 9 46.95 29.95 23.18
C ARG A 9 46.87 29.15 21.87
N LEU A 10 47.68 28.11 21.72
CA LEU A 10 47.36 26.73 22.10
C LEU A 10 46.08 26.23 21.39
N THR A 11 46.32 25.60 20.24
CA THR A 11 45.59 24.47 19.65
C THR A 11 44.10 24.35 19.98
N CYS A 12 43.26 24.61 18.99
CA CYS A 12 42.00 23.89 18.86
C CYS A 12 41.83 23.44 17.40
N LEU A 13 42.55 22.38 17.05
CA LEU A 13 42.14 21.48 15.96
C LEU A 13 40.87 20.77 16.43
N LEU A 14 39.73 21.44 16.33
CA LEU A 14 38.44 20.76 16.39
C LEU A 14 38.21 20.19 14.99
N ALA A 15 38.45 18.89 14.88
CA ALA A 15 38.12 18.08 13.73
C ALA A 15 36.67 18.36 13.31
N LEU A 16 36.50 18.99 12.16
CA LEU A 16 35.23 19.11 11.47
C LEU A 16 34.91 17.73 10.86
N GLY A 17 34.56 16.79 11.74
CA GLY A 17 34.17 15.44 11.39
C GLY A 17 32.87 15.47 10.58
N LEU A 18 32.99 15.04 9.32
CA LEU A 18 31.96 14.57 8.40
C LEU A 18 30.61 14.22 9.07
N LEU A 19 29.60 15.05 8.81
CA LEU A 19 28.20 14.63 8.84
C LEU A 19 27.63 14.72 7.41
N VAL A 20 28.26 14.01 6.48
CA VAL A 20 27.58 13.64 5.23
C VAL A 20 26.69 12.46 5.58
N GLY A 21 25.45 12.75 5.98
CA GLY A 21 24.42 11.72 6.11
C GLY A 21 24.32 10.98 4.79
N ALA A 22 24.61 9.68 4.79
CA ALA A 22 24.52 8.85 3.61
C ALA A 22 23.07 8.87 3.10
N ALA A 23 22.82 9.63 2.03
CA ALA A 23 21.56 9.61 1.33
C ALA A 23 21.37 8.19 0.78
N ARG A 24 20.40 7.46 1.32
CA ARG A 24 20.03 6.14 0.85
C ARG A 24 19.53 6.29 -0.60
N PRO A 25 20.07 5.55 -1.58
CA PRO A 25 19.57 5.64 -2.95
C PRO A 25 18.07 5.32 -2.96
N ALA A 26 17.29 6.17 -3.62
CA ALA A 26 15.86 5.98 -3.78
C ALA A 26 15.62 4.64 -4.49
N ALA A 27 14.70 3.82 -3.97
CA ALA A 27 14.29 2.60 -4.65
C ALA A 27 13.77 2.95 -6.06
N PRO A 28 14.01 2.10 -7.07
CA PRO A 28 13.45 2.32 -8.40
C PRO A 28 11.93 2.42 -8.31
N ALA A 29 11.34 3.30 -9.12
CA ALA A 29 9.90 3.51 -9.15
C ALA A 29 9.17 2.19 -9.48
N PRO A 30 8.04 1.89 -8.81
CA PRO A 30 7.30 0.67 -9.09
C PRO A 30 6.69 0.69 -10.49
N LYS A 31 6.54 -0.48 -11.11
CA LYS A 31 5.77 -0.64 -12.35
C LYS A 31 4.29 -0.35 -12.13
N ALA A 32 3.78 -0.78 -10.97
CA ALA A 32 2.41 -0.57 -10.56
C ALA A 32 2.28 -0.58 -9.04
N THR A 33 1.21 0.04 -8.53
CA THR A 33 0.87 0.03 -7.10
C THR A 33 -0.54 -0.51 -6.91
N VAL A 34 -0.69 -1.50 -6.04
CA VAL A 34 -1.97 -2.08 -5.61
C VAL A 34 -2.39 -1.42 -4.31
N TYR A 35 -3.45 -0.62 -4.35
CA TYR A 35 -4.16 -0.15 -3.18
C TYR A 35 -5.28 -1.13 -2.85
N VAL A 36 -5.29 -1.63 -1.62
CA VAL A 36 -6.31 -2.58 -1.14
C VAL A 36 -7.12 -1.89 -0.06
N PHE A 37 -8.36 -1.52 -0.37
CA PHE A 37 -9.28 -0.93 0.60
C PHE A 37 -9.83 -2.03 1.50
N LEU A 38 -9.57 -1.93 2.80
CA LEU A 38 -9.86 -2.95 3.79
C LEU A 38 -10.60 -2.37 5.00
N SER A 39 -11.34 -3.24 5.68
CA SER A 39 -11.84 -3.04 7.03
C SER A 39 -11.26 -4.15 7.91
N ASP A 40 -10.81 -3.79 9.11
CA ASP A 40 -10.21 -4.70 10.09
C ASP A 40 -11.23 -5.68 10.68
N THR A 41 -12.50 -5.27 10.75
CA THR A 41 -13.61 -6.06 11.28
C THR A 41 -14.37 -6.87 10.23
N CYS A 42 -14.08 -6.69 8.94
CA CYS A 42 -14.77 -7.40 7.85
C CYS A 42 -14.21 -8.82 7.64
N PRO A 43 -15.01 -9.89 7.81
CA PRO A 43 -14.54 -11.26 7.59
C PRO A 43 -14.03 -11.53 6.17
N ILE A 44 -14.60 -10.88 5.16
CA ILE A 44 -14.17 -11.01 3.76
C ILE A 44 -12.75 -10.44 3.61
N CYS A 45 -12.50 -9.23 4.14
CA CYS A 45 -11.16 -8.63 4.18
C CYS A 45 -10.14 -9.51 4.89
N GLN A 46 -10.51 -10.07 6.05
CA GLN A 46 -9.66 -10.96 6.83
C GLN A 46 -9.29 -12.23 6.03
N THR A 47 -10.27 -12.88 5.38
CA THR A 47 -9.99 -14.06 4.55
C THR A 47 -9.15 -13.74 3.31
N ALA A 48 -9.35 -12.56 2.70
CA ALA A 48 -8.62 -12.12 1.53
C ALA A 48 -7.12 -11.89 1.80
N THR A 49 -6.71 -11.67 3.06
CA THR A 49 -5.30 -11.46 3.42
C THR A 49 -4.39 -12.62 3.00
N LEU A 50 -4.88 -13.86 2.97
CA LEU A 50 -4.10 -15.01 2.50
C LEU A 50 -3.73 -14.85 1.01
N THR A 51 -4.72 -14.57 0.16
CA THR A 51 -4.53 -14.33 -1.28
C THR A 51 -3.59 -13.13 -1.49
N LEU A 52 -3.81 -12.03 -0.76
CA LEU A 52 -2.98 -10.82 -0.88
C LEU A 52 -1.51 -11.08 -0.54
N ARG A 53 -1.22 -11.94 0.45
CA ARG A 53 0.16 -12.34 0.77
C ARG A 53 0.81 -13.14 -0.33
N GLN A 54 0.09 -14.08 -0.91
CA GLN A 54 0.57 -14.89 -2.03
C GLN A 54 0.88 -14.01 -3.23
N LEU A 55 -0.04 -13.11 -3.59
CA LEU A 55 0.15 -12.16 -4.68
C LEU A 55 1.32 -11.22 -4.41
N HIS A 56 1.46 -10.70 -3.19
CA HIS A 56 2.62 -9.88 -2.83
C HIS A 56 3.94 -10.66 -3.02
N ALA A 57 4.02 -11.90 -2.53
CA ALA A 57 5.22 -12.73 -2.67
C ALA A 57 5.60 -12.96 -4.14
N THR A 58 4.61 -13.11 -5.02
CA THR A 58 4.82 -13.30 -6.46
C THR A 58 5.20 -12.01 -7.19
N TYR A 59 4.52 -10.90 -6.93
CA TYR A 59 4.58 -9.70 -7.78
C TYR A 59 5.47 -8.58 -7.21
N ALA A 60 5.73 -8.55 -5.90
CA ALA A 60 6.64 -7.55 -5.32
C ALA A 60 8.06 -7.61 -5.91
N PRO A 61 8.69 -8.79 -6.09
CA PRO A 61 9.99 -8.89 -6.76
C PRO A 61 9.97 -8.43 -8.23
N GLN A 62 8.79 -8.35 -8.85
CA GLN A 62 8.61 -7.95 -10.24
C GLN A 62 8.33 -6.45 -10.42
N GLY A 63 8.39 -5.68 -9.32
CA GLY A 63 8.20 -4.24 -9.30
C GLY A 63 6.78 -3.78 -9.01
N VAL A 64 5.93 -4.63 -8.41
CA VAL A 64 4.58 -4.25 -7.97
C VAL A 64 4.59 -3.91 -6.49
N GLN A 65 4.15 -2.71 -6.12
CA GLN A 65 3.97 -2.32 -4.72
C GLN A 65 2.56 -2.63 -4.24
N PHE A 66 2.40 -2.90 -2.95
CA PHE A 66 1.11 -3.09 -2.29
C PHE A 66 0.99 -2.12 -1.12
N VAL A 67 -0.23 -1.59 -0.93
CA VAL A 67 -0.58 -0.72 0.20
C VAL A 67 -1.99 -1.11 0.68
N GLY A 68 -2.12 -1.49 1.95
CA GLY A 68 -3.43 -1.64 2.59
C GLY A 68 -3.96 -0.28 3.03
N VAL A 69 -5.19 0.06 2.66
CA VAL A 69 -5.83 1.36 2.92
C VAL A 69 -7.08 1.13 3.77
N PHE A 70 -7.16 1.78 4.92
CA PHE A 70 -8.25 1.62 5.87
C PHE A 70 -9.03 2.94 6.00
N PRO A 71 -10.20 3.06 5.36
CA PRO A 71 -10.93 4.33 5.25
C PRO A 71 -11.83 4.63 6.46
N ASP A 72 -11.74 3.84 7.52
CA ASP A 72 -12.50 4.02 8.76
C ASP A 72 -11.81 5.07 9.65
N GLN A 73 -12.52 6.16 9.95
CA GLN A 73 -12.03 7.24 10.81
C GLN A 73 -11.90 6.86 12.27
N GLN A 74 -12.62 5.82 12.69
CA GLN A 74 -12.62 5.36 14.08
C GLN A 74 -11.52 4.35 14.35
N LEU A 75 -10.88 3.83 13.29
CA LEU A 75 -9.82 2.85 13.40
C LEU A 75 -8.55 3.49 13.98
N ARG A 76 -8.06 2.95 15.09
CA ARG A 76 -6.86 3.50 15.74
C ARG A 76 -5.60 2.90 15.10
N PRO A 77 -4.47 3.63 15.10
CA PRO A 77 -3.20 3.11 14.62
C PRO A 77 -2.77 1.78 15.26
N ALA A 78 -3.12 1.56 16.53
CA ALA A 78 -2.83 0.31 17.23
C ALA A 78 -3.58 -0.90 16.62
N ASP A 79 -4.84 -0.71 16.23
CA ASP A 79 -5.68 -1.76 15.62
C ASP A 79 -5.14 -2.11 14.23
N LEU A 80 -4.67 -1.11 13.47
CA LEU A 80 -4.00 -1.32 12.19
C LEU A 80 -2.73 -2.18 12.33
N ILE A 81 -1.91 -1.91 13.36
CA ILE A 81 -0.70 -2.69 13.67
C ILE A 81 -1.06 -4.12 14.07
N LEU A 82 -2.10 -4.29 14.90
CA LEU A 82 -2.59 -5.61 15.30
C LEU A 82 -3.09 -6.41 14.10
N PHE A 83 -3.88 -5.78 13.23
CA PHE A 83 -4.38 -6.41 12.00
C PHE A 83 -3.22 -6.88 11.11
N GLY A 84 -2.24 -6.00 10.84
CA GLY A 84 -1.07 -6.35 10.03
C GLY A 84 -0.27 -7.52 10.60
N LYS A 85 -0.10 -7.58 11.93
CA LYS A 85 0.58 -8.69 12.62
C LYS A 85 -0.24 -9.98 12.58
N GLN A 86 -1.52 -9.91 12.93
CA GLN A 86 -2.44 -11.05 12.99
C GLN A 86 -2.55 -11.75 11.64
N TYR A 87 -2.69 -10.98 10.57
CA TYR A 87 -2.83 -11.50 9.21
C TYR A 87 -1.51 -11.58 8.44
N GLN A 88 -0.39 -11.22 9.06
CA GLN A 88 0.97 -11.34 8.50
C GLN A 88 1.11 -10.64 7.14
N LEU A 89 0.56 -9.42 7.01
CA LEU A 89 0.64 -8.66 5.77
C LEU A 89 2.06 -8.09 5.57
N PRO A 90 2.76 -8.42 4.48
CA PRO A 90 4.17 -8.07 4.27
C PRO A 90 4.37 -6.67 3.69
N PHE A 91 3.30 -5.86 3.60
CA PHE A 91 3.30 -4.56 2.95
C PHE A 91 2.70 -3.48 3.87
N PRO A 92 3.00 -2.19 3.62
CA PRO A 92 2.54 -1.11 4.47
C PRO A 92 1.01 -1.02 4.53
N LEU A 93 0.51 -0.79 5.74
CA LEU A 93 -0.90 -0.44 5.98
C LEU A 93 -0.99 1.04 6.34
N ARG A 94 -2.06 1.69 5.90
CA ARG A 94 -2.30 3.13 6.06
C ARG A 94 -3.74 3.37 6.46
N LEU A 95 -3.93 4.24 7.45
CA LEU A 95 -5.22 4.85 7.69
C LEU A 95 -5.47 5.87 6.57
N ASP A 96 -6.70 5.93 6.09
CA ASP A 96 -7.21 6.98 5.21
C ASP A 96 -8.33 7.71 5.96
N GLU A 97 -7.98 8.27 7.12
CA GLU A 97 -8.90 8.92 8.07
C GLU A 97 -9.71 10.05 7.44
N HIS A 98 -9.13 10.71 6.44
CA HIS A 98 -9.77 11.77 5.68
C HIS A 98 -10.34 11.30 4.36
N GLN A 99 -10.31 9.99 4.04
CA GLN A 99 -10.79 9.38 2.81
C GLN A 99 -10.24 10.03 1.53
N VAL A 100 -8.97 10.45 1.55
CA VAL A 100 -8.30 11.08 0.41
C VAL A 100 -8.13 10.07 -0.71
N LEU A 101 -7.61 8.88 -0.41
CA LEU A 101 -7.41 7.82 -1.41
C LEU A 101 -8.76 7.20 -1.81
N THR A 102 -9.66 7.00 -0.85
CA THR A 102 -11.02 6.53 -1.12
C THR A 102 -11.74 7.42 -2.11
N ARG A 103 -11.69 8.75 -1.93
CA ARG A 103 -12.30 9.70 -2.88
C ARG A 103 -11.54 9.75 -4.21
N GLN A 104 -10.20 9.76 -4.18
CA GLN A 104 -9.37 9.78 -5.39
C GLN A 104 -9.71 8.62 -6.32
N PHE A 105 -9.85 7.41 -5.78
CA PHE A 105 -10.11 6.21 -6.57
C PHE A 105 -11.59 5.82 -6.63
N GLN A 106 -12.46 6.62 -6.02
CA GLN A 106 -13.90 6.35 -5.91
C GLN A 106 -14.18 4.92 -5.39
N ALA A 107 -13.36 4.44 -4.46
CA ALA A 107 -13.56 3.15 -3.83
C ALA A 107 -14.84 3.19 -2.99
N ARG A 108 -15.65 2.13 -3.08
CA ARG A 108 -16.98 2.05 -2.46
C ARG A 108 -17.15 0.85 -1.56
N ILE A 109 -16.34 -0.20 -1.73
CA ILE A 109 -16.53 -1.49 -1.09
C ILE A 109 -15.24 -1.92 -0.35
N THR A 110 -15.38 -2.70 0.72
CA THR A 110 -14.26 -3.44 1.32
C THR A 110 -14.55 -4.95 1.33
N PRO A 111 -13.66 -5.81 0.77
CA PRO A 111 -12.43 -5.45 0.08
C PRO A 111 -12.69 -4.96 -1.36
N GLU A 112 -11.94 -3.93 -1.77
CA GLU A 112 -11.84 -3.47 -3.15
C GLU A 112 -10.37 -3.16 -3.46
N VAL A 113 -9.90 -3.51 -4.65
CA VAL A 113 -8.53 -3.23 -5.08
C VAL A 113 -8.49 -2.24 -6.22
N VAL A 114 -7.48 -1.38 -6.20
CA VAL A 114 -7.17 -0.42 -7.27
C VAL A 114 -5.69 -0.58 -7.61
N VAL A 115 -5.40 -0.91 -8.86
CA VAL A 115 -4.03 -1.03 -9.36
C VAL A 115 -3.73 0.17 -10.24
N THR A 116 -2.74 0.99 -9.86
CA THR A 116 -2.30 2.13 -10.65
C THR A 116 -1.01 1.85 -11.39
N ALA A 117 -0.78 2.54 -12.51
CA ALA A 117 0.51 2.59 -13.16
C ALA A 117 1.56 3.32 -12.28
N ALA A 118 2.81 3.36 -12.78
CA ALA A 118 3.94 4.03 -12.13
C ALA A 118 3.71 5.52 -11.85
N ASP A 119 2.81 6.18 -12.59
CA ASP A 119 2.43 7.58 -12.38
C ASP A 119 1.56 7.82 -11.12
N GLY A 120 1.10 6.74 -10.47
CA GLY A 120 0.26 6.78 -9.27
C GLY A 120 -1.17 7.29 -9.51
N ARG A 121 -1.58 7.52 -10.76
CA ARG A 121 -2.87 8.12 -11.12
C ARG A 121 -3.66 7.29 -12.12
N THR A 122 -2.99 6.71 -13.11
CA THR A 122 -3.65 5.91 -14.14
C THR A 122 -4.08 4.57 -13.56
N VAL A 123 -5.39 4.34 -13.44
CA VAL A 123 -5.96 3.08 -12.95
C VAL A 123 -5.92 2.03 -14.07
N LEU A 124 -5.17 0.95 -13.83
CA LEU A 124 -5.02 -0.21 -14.72
C LEU A 124 -6.06 -1.30 -14.42
N TYR A 125 -6.45 -1.44 -13.15
CA TYR A 125 -7.48 -2.37 -12.69
C TYR A 125 -8.20 -1.82 -11.47
N GLN A 126 -9.52 -2.02 -11.37
CA GLN A 126 -10.28 -1.76 -10.15
C GLN A 126 -11.43 -2.75 -9.97
N GLY A 127 -11.51 -3.40 -8.80
CA GLY A 127 -12.60 -4.32 -8.53
C GLY A 127 -12.31 -5.33 -7.43
N ARG A 128 -12.77 -6.57 -7.61
CA ARG A 128 -12.54 -7.67 -6.66
C ARG A 128 -11.14 -8.26 -6.76
N ILE A 129 -10.76 -8.99 -5.71
CA ILE A 129 -9.50 -9.76 -5.68
C ILE A 129 -9.65 -11.06 -6.47
N ASP A 130 -10.73 -11.79 -6.18
CA ASP A 130 -11.12 -13.08 -6.77
C ASP A 130 -12.65 -13.29 -6.61
N ASP A 131 -13.19 -14.42 -7.09
CA ASP A 131 -14.59 -14.80 -6.92
C ASP A 131 -14.90 -15.63 -5.66
N SER A 132 -14.02 -15.60 -4.64
CA SER A 132 -14.21 -16.39 -3.40
C SER A 132 -15.53 -16.09 -2.67
N TYR A 133 -16.14 -14.94 -2.92
CA TYR A 133 -17.51 -14.62 -2.53
C TYR A 133 -18.35 -14.27 -3.77
N ALA A 134 -19.48 -14.95 -3.94
CA ALA A 134 -20.44 -14.62 -4.99
C ALA A 134 -21.27 -13.36 -4.65
N LYS A 135 -21.55 -13.18 -3.36
CA LYS A 135 -22.18 -11.99 -2.76
C LYS A 135 -21.91 -12.01 -1.25
N LEU A 136 -22.32 -10.96 -0.53
CA LEU A 136 -22.26 -10.92 0.92
C LEU A 136 -22.86 -12.19 1.57
N GLY A 137 -22.09 -12.81 2.46
CA GLY A 137 -22.49 -14.05 3.15
C GLY A 137 -22.44 -15.32 2.31
N GLN A 138 -22.03 -15.27 1.03
CA GLN A 138 -22.00 -16.43 0.14
C GLN A 138 -20.59 -16.76 -0.34
N ARG A 139 -19.84 -17.44 0.53
CA ARG A 139 -18.49 -17.93 0.23
C ARG A 139 -18.55 -19.14 -0.71
N ARG A 140 -17.67 -19.18 -1.69
CA ARG A 140 -17.46 -20.33 -2.58
C ARG A 140 -16.46 -21.31 -1.98
N MET A 141 -16.66 -22.59 -2.26
CA MET A 141 -15.68 -23.64 -1.96
C MET A 141 -14.55 -23.69 -2.99
N VAL A 142 -14.86 -23.32 -4.24
CA VAL A 142 -13.92 -23.29 -5.36
C VAL A 142 -13.89 -21.88 -5.92
N ILE A 143 -12.69 -21.32 -6.00
CA ILE A 143 -12.40 -20.03 -6.64
C ILE A 143 -12.12 -20.35 -8.12
N ASN A 144 -12.88 -19.73 -9.02
CA ASN A 144 -12.76 -19.95 -10.47
C ASN A 144 -12.13 -18.75 -11.18
N HIS A 145 -12.17 -17.57 -10.56
CA HIS A 145 -11.64 -16.35 -11.13
C HIS A 145 -10.71 -15.66 -10.13
N HIS A 146 -9.56 -15.21 -10.63
CA HIS A 146 -8.50 -14.61 -9.84
C HIS A 146 -8.15 -13.24 -10.41
N GLU A 147 -9.12 -12.32 -10.45
CA GLU A 147 -9.00 -11.11 -11.28
C GLU A 147 -7.80 -10.24 -10.95
N LEU A 148 -7.46 -10.07 -9.66
CA LEU A 148 -6.26 -9.33 -9.29
C LEU A 148 -4.99 -10.05 -9.77
N GLN A 149 -4.93 -11.38 -9.68
CA GLN A 149 -3.80 -12.15 -10.20
C GLN A 149 -3.66 -11.97 -11.70
N ASP A 150 -4.76 -12.09 -12.44
CA ASP A 150 -4.78 -11.97 -13.90
C ASP A 150 -4.37 -10.55 -14.34
N ALA A 151 -4.88 -9.52 -13.65
CA ALA A 151 -4.48 -8.15 -13.88
C ALA A 151 -2.98 -7.93 -13.62
N LEU A 152 -2.45 -8.41 -12.49
CA LEU A 152 -1.03 -8.29 -12.17
C LEU A 152 -0.15 -9.06 -13.15
N ALA A 153 -0.56 -10.26 -13.58
CA ALA A 153 0.12 -11.05 -14.60
C ALA A 153 0.17 -10.32 -15.95
N ALA A 154 -0.91 -9.66 -16.36
CA ALA A 154 -0.94 -8.85 -17.56
C ALA A 154 0.01 -7.64 -17.44
N ILE A 155 -0.05 -6.91 -16.33
CA ILE A 155 0.76 -5.72 -16.08
C ILE A 155 2.25 -6.02 -16.11
N VAL A 156 2.71 -7.05 -15.38
CA VAL A 156 4.16 -7.39 -15.36
C VAL A 156 4.67 -7.89 -16.70
N ALA A 157 3.78 -8.47 -17.53
CA ALA A 157 4.07 -8.90 -18.89
C ALA A 157 3.91 -7.78 -19.95
N GLY A 158 3.54 -6.55 -19.55
CA GLY A 158 3.32 -5.44 -20.48
C GLY A 158 2.11 -5.64 -21.40
N ARG A 159 1.12 -6.45 -20.99
CA ARG A 159 -0.12 -6.71 -21.74
C ARG A 159 -1.28 -5.84 -21.21
N PRO A 160 -2.28 -5.52 -22.05
CA PRO A 160 -3.50 -4.88 -21.59
C PRO A 160 -4.23 -5.72 -20.53
N VAL A 161 -4.80 -5.07 -19.52
CA VAL A 161 -5.67 -5.70 -18.52
C VAL A 161 -7.09 -5.79 -19.07
N ALA A 162 -7.67 -7.00 -19.10
CA ALA A 162 -9.03 -7.23 -19.53
C ALA A 162 -9.69 -8.32 -18.66
N PRO A 163 -10.80 -8.04 -17.96
CA PRO A 163 -11.43 -6.72 -17.82
C PRO A 163 -10.62 -5.78 -16.91
N ALA A 164 -10.63 -4.47 -17.21
CA ALA A 164 -10.01 -3.46 -16.34
C ALA A 164 -10.87 -3.12 -15.10
N ARG A 165 -12.15 -3.52 -15.09
CA ARG A 165 -13.06 -3.31 -13.96
C ARG A 165 -13.91 -4.54 -13.68
N THR A 166 -14.07 -4.86 -12.40
CA THR A 166 -15.02 -5.86 -11.91
C THR A 166 -15.77 -5.36 -10.69
N GLU A 167 -16.88 -6.01 -10.35
CA GLU A 167 -17.65 -5.67 -9.16
C GLU A 167 -17.00 -6.27 -7.92
N ALA A 168 -16.66 -5.41 -6.95
CA ALA A 168 -16.18 -5.81 -5.63
C ALA A 168 -17.34 -6.36 -4.78
N VAL A 169 -17.06 -7.38 -3.97
CA VAL A 169 -18.05 -8.01 -3.09
C VAL A 169 -17.66 -7.75 -1.64
N GLY A 170 -18.49 -7.01 -0.93
CA GLY A 170 -18.17 -6.60 0.44
C GLY A 170 -19.14 -5.58 1.02
N CYS A 171 -18.78 -5.05 2.18
CA CYS A 171 -19.53 -3.98 2.82
C CYS A 171 -19.20 -2.63 2.18
N PHE A 172 -20.15 -1.69 2.22
CA PHE A 172 -19.90 -0.33 1.75
C PHE A 172 -18.91 0.39 2.68
N ILE A 173 -18.05 1.20 2.09
CA ILE A 173 -17.25 2.19 2.81
C ILE A 173 -18.19 3.30 3.27
N THR A 174 -18.24 3.56 4.57
CA THR A 174 -18.97 4.70 5.13
C THR A 174 -18.33 6.00 4.64
N THR A 175 -18.95 6.66 3.67
CA THR A 175 -18.42 7.89 3.09
C THR A 175 -18.57 9.08 4.04
N LEU A 176 -17.52 9.88 4.14
CA LEU A 176 -17.61 11.16 4.85
C LEU A 176 -18.49 12.12 4.08
N THR A 177 -19.47 12.71 4.76
CA THR A 177 -20.19 13.85 4.20
C THR A 177 -19.20 15.01 4.09
N PRO A 178 -19.13 15.68 2.92
CA PRO A 178 -18.22 16.81 2.72
C PRO A 178 -18.52 18.00 3.64
#